data_AF-A0A7C8R1I5-F1
#
_entry.id   AF-A0A7C8R1I5-F1
#
_cell.length_a   1.000
_cell.length_b   1.000
_cell.length_c   1.000
_cell.angle_alpha   90.00
_cell.angle_beta   90.00
_cell.angle_gamma   90.00
#
_symmetry.space_group_name_H-M   'P 1'
#
loop_
_entity.id
_entity.type
_entity.pdbx_description
1 polymer ?
#
loop_
_entity_poly.entity_id
_entity_poly.type
_entity_poly.pdbx_seq_one_letter_code
_entity_poly.pdbx_strand_id
1 'polypeptide(L)'
;MGDMATPLEATQGQMYDQVDYFVILEANLTFQDTPKPLFVQESWDRFEKYHSKMIRHTLSIKGAKFANTWDREKFSRNAMYDQVVPYLKGRQAPNMGDVILVSDVDEIPRPSTLIALRNCKFPKKLSLHSDMYYYGFQWRKRGDWAFPQATYYDGNNTVRPDDLRWTADAHLYRAAWHCSYCFSTIGEFVKKLNSFSHAELNRETFKDTHQILQHVRDGIDLYNRDGEQYDRIEDNPDVPDFLKENKEKYLYVFDRDPENANFLDMQEPTDS
;
A
#
# COMPACT_ATOMS: atom_id res chain seq x y z
N MET A 1 16.01 8.60 -6.12
CA MET A 1 14.66 9.20 -6.18
C MET A 1 13.70 8.11 -5.69
N GLY A 2 13.33 8.12 -4.39
CA GLY A 2 12.55 7.02 -3.80
C GLY A 2 11.08 7.09 -4.20
N ASP A 3 10.53 6.05 -4.81
CA ASP A 3 9.34 6.12 -5.64
C ASP A 3 8.23 5.21 -5.11
N MET A 4 7.18 5.81 -4.53
CA MET A 4 5.93 5.10 -4.18
C MET A 4 5.28 4.39 -5.38
N ALA A 5 5.79 4.62 -6.59
CA ALA A 5 5.37 3.92 -7.78
C ALA A 5 5.68 2.41 -7.78
N THR A 6 6.65 1.93 -6.99
CA THR A 6 7.01 0.50 -7.03
C THR A 6 5.98 -0.42 -6.38
N PRO A 7 5.49 -0.14 -5.15
CA PRO A 7 4.34 -0.86 -4.60
C PRO A 7 3.08 -0.71 -5.46
N LEU A 8 2.79 0.51 -5.94
CA LEU A 8 1.62 0.75 -6.78
C LEU A 8 1.65 -0.07 -8.08
N GLU A 9 2.80 -0.15 -8.75
CA GLU A 9 2.96 -0.94 -9.98
C GLU A 9 2.71 -2.43 -9.74
N ALA A 10 3.18 -2.97 -8.61
CA ALA A 10 2.96 -4.36 -8.23
C ALA A 10 1.48 -4.64 -7.94
N THR A 11 0.83 -3.77 -7.17
CA THR A 11 -0.59 -3.83 -6.84
C THR A 11 -1.45 -3.76 -8.10
N GLN A 12 -1.20 -2.78 -8.97
CA GLN A 12 -1.92 -2.66 -10.24
C GLN A 12 -1.68 -3.84 -11.15
N GLY A 13 -0.43 -4.28 -11.31
CA GLY A 13 -0.07 -5.42 -12.13
C GLY A 13 -0.77 -6.71 -11.69
N GLN A 14 -0.80 -6.97 -10.39
CA GLN A 14 -1.46 -8.15 -9.83
C GLN A 14 -2.98 -8.14 -9.98
N MET A 15 -3.60 -6.97 -9.85
CA MET A 15 -5.06 -6.83 -9.76
C MET A 15 -5.70 -6.43 -11.09
N TYR A 16 -4.90 -6.11 -12.12
CA TYR A 16 -5.35 -5.42 -13.33
C TYR A 16 -6.54 -6.10 -14.00
N ASP A 17 -6.52 -7.44 -14.11
CA ASP A 17 -7.57 -8.19 -14.81
C ASP A 17 -8.89 -8.27 -14.04
N GLN A 18 -8.83 -8.11 -12.71
CA GLN A 18 -10.00 -8.28 -11.82
C GLN A 18 -10.58 -6.95 -11.32
N VAL A 19 -9.90 -5.82 -11.56
CA VAL A 19 -10.35 -4.47 -11.19
C VAL A 19 -10.83 -3.74 -12.43
N ASP A 20 -11.95 -3.02 -12.32
CA ASP A 20 -12.47 -2.18 -13.41
C ASP A 20 -11.76 -0.82 -13.44
N TYR A 21 -11.59 -0.18 -12.28
CA TYR A 21 -10.90 1.10 -12.13
C TYR A 21 -10.08 1.19 -10.84
N PHE A 22 -8.89 1.79 -10.93
CA PHE A 22 -8.04 2.17 -9.81
C PHE A 22 -8.20 3.67 -9.54
N VAL A 23 -8.86 4.01 -8.43
CA VAL A 23 -8.92 5.40 -7.95
C VAL A 23 -7.70 5.67 -7.08
N ILE A 24 -6.82 6.55 -7.55
CA ILE A 24 -5.55 6.87 -6.90
C ILE A 24 -5.62 8.30 -6.39
N LEU A 25 -5.65 8.46 -5.07
CA LEU A 25 -5.61 9.76 -4.42
C LEU A 25 -4.19 10.09 -3.97
N GLU A 26 -3.69 11.26 -4.37
CA GLU A 26 -2.35 11.71 -4.01
C GLU A 26 -2.35 13.11 -3.39
N ALA A 27 -1.76 13.26 -2.21
CA ALA A 27 -1.56 14.56 -1.58
C ALA A 27 -0.23 15.20 -2.01
N ASN A 28 -0.19 16.52 -2.18
CA ASN A 28 1.04 17.30 -2.39
C ASN A 28 1.63 17.87 -1.08
N LEU A 29 1.08 17.44 0.06
CA LEU A 29 1.57 17.78 1.40
C LEU A 29 1.70 16.51 2.24
N THR A 30 2.65 16.49 3.17
CA THR A 30 2.73 15.48 4.24
C THR A 30 1.63 15.72 5.28
N PHE A 31 1.47 14.79 6.24
CA PHE A 31 0.58 15.01 7.39
C PHE A 31 1.03 16.15 8.32
N GLN A 32 2.28 16.60 8.16
CA GLN A 32 2.89 17.72 8.89
C GLN A 32 2.94 19.00 8.04
N ASP A 33 2.07 19.12 7.02
CA ASP A 33 1.96 20.29 6.12
C ASP A 33 3.25 20.66 5.36
N THR A 34 4.17 19.71 5.19
CA THR A 34 5.37 19.93 4.38
C THR A 34 5.08 19.60 2.92
N PRO A 35 5.46 20.45 1.95
CA PRO A 35 5.34 20.12 0.53
C PRO A 35 6.01 18.80 0.18
N LYS A 36 5.31 17.97 -0.61
CA LYS A 36 5.85 16.74 -1.16
C LYS A 36 5.51 16.62 -2.65
N PRO A 37 6.41 16.02 -3.46
CA PRO A 37 6.13 15.68 -4.84
C PRO A 37 4.87 14.81 -4.98
N LEU A 38 4.24 14.91 -6.15
CA LEU A 38 3.20 14.01 -6.61
C LEU A 38 3.88 12.86 -7.37
N PHE A 39 4.37 11.86 -6.65
CA PHE A 39 5.13 10.71 -7.18
C PHE A 39 4.41 9.98 -8.31
N VAL A 40 3.10 9.75 -8.19
CA VAL A 40 2.35 9.08 -9.26
C VAL A 40 2.24 9.98 -10.50
N GLN A 41 2.07 11.29 -10.30
CA GLN A 41 2.06 12.25 -11.41
C GLN A 41 3.44 12.38 -12.08
N GLU A 42 4.52 12.43 -11.30
CA GLU A 42 5.89 12.57 -11.82
C GLU A 42 6.35 11.31 -12.56
N SER A 43 5.92 10.13 -12.09
CA SER A 43 6.18 8.84 -12.73
C SER A 43 5.03 8.36 -13.62
N TRP A 44 4.23 9.26 -14.21
CA TRP A 44 3.00 8.89 -14.94
C TRP A 44 3.24 7.91 -16.10
N ASP A 45 4.32 8.11 -16.86
CA ASP A 45 4.67 7.28 -18.03
C ASP A 45 5.00 5.84 -17.62
N ARG A 46 5.49 5.61 -16.39
CA ARG A 46 5.75 4.26 -15.85
C ARG A 46 4.48 3.41 -15.80
N PHE A 47 3.31 4.04 -15.72
CA PHE A 47 2.02 3.38 -15.61
C PHE A 47 1.24 3.33 -16.92
N GLU A 48 1.85 3.64 -18.07
CA GLU A 48 1.17 3.72 -19.38
C GLU A 48 0.25 2.51 -19.66
N LYS A 49 0.76 1.30 -19.40
CA LYS A 49 0.01 0.04 -19.56
C LYS A 49 -1.27 -0.05 -18.73
N TYR A 50 -1.40 0.72 -17.65
CA TYR A 50 -2.55 0.71 -16.74
C TYR A 50 -3.48 1.91 -16.92
N HIS A 51 -3.10 2.93 -17.72
CA HIS A 51 -3.84 4.20 -17.83
C HIS A 51 -5.32 4.01 -18.16
N SER A 52 -5.68 2.98 -18.94
CA SER A 52 -7.07 2.71 -19.32
C SER A 52 -8.02 2.47 -18.13
N LYS A 53 -7.47 2.07 -16.96
CA LYS A 53 -8.20 1.83 -15.71
C LYS A 53 -7.81 2.81 -14.59
N MET A 54 -6.88 3.73 -14.81
CA MET A 54 -6.39 4.64 -13.76
C MET A 54 -7.19 5.93 -13.70
N ILE A 55 -7.62 6.29 -12.50
CA ILE A 55 -8.26 7.57 -12.19
C ILE A 55 -7.43 8.23 -11.09
N ARG A 56 -6.54 9.15 -11.46
CA ARG A 56 -5.70 9.88 -10.49
C ARG A 56 -6.36 11.19 -10.07
N HIS A 57 -6.36 11.48 -8.79
CA HIS A 57 -6.83 12.75 -8.23
C HIS A 57 -5.82 13.31 -7.24
N THR A 58 -5.57 14.62 -7.30
CA THR A 58 -4.80 15.29 -6.24
C THR A 58 -5.73 15.75 -5.14
N LEU A 59 -5.42 15.35 -3.89
CA LEU A 59 -6.17 15.75 -2.72
C LEU A 59 -6.27 17.28 -2.65
N SER A 60 -7.50 17.79 -2.73
CA SER A 60 -7.78 19.20 -2.49
C SER A 60 -8.06 19.41 -1.02
N ILE A 61 -7.23 20.23 -0.36
CA ILE A 61 -7.43 20.66 1.03
C ILE A 61 -8.03 22.08 1.13
N LYS A 62 -8.49 22.64 0.00
CA LYS A 62 -8.93 24.05 -0.05
C LYS A 62 -10.09 24.28 0.92
N GLY A 63 -9.88 25.20 1.87
CA GLY A 63 -10.88 25.57 2.88
C GLY A 63 -10.97 24.61 4.07
N ALA A 64 -10.21 23.50 4.07
CA ALA A 64 -10.12 22.61 5.22
C ALA A 64 -9.16 23.20 6.27
N LYS A 65 -9.58 23.16 7.53
CA LYS A 65 -8.73 23.42 8.70
C LYS A 65 -8.79 22.19 9.58
N PHE A 66 -7.62 21.71 10.01
CA PHE A 66 -7.51 20.51 10.84
C PHE A 66 -7.06 20.92 12.23
N ALA A 67 -7.69 20.39 13.28
CA ALA A 67 -7.25 20.65 14.64
C ALA A 67 -6.05 19.78 15.03
N ASN A 68 -5.91 18.61 14.39
CA ASN A 68 -4.83 17.65 14.62
C ASN A 68 -4.58 16.78 13.36
N THR A 69 -3.56 15.91 13.43
CA THR A 69 -3.16 15.00 12.35
C THR A 69 -4.22 13.95 12.02
N TRP A 70 -5.00 13.49 13.01
CA TRP A 70 -6.07 12.50 12.82
C TRP A 70 -7.23 13.05 12.01
N ASP A 71 -7.64 14.30 12.25
CA ASP A 71 -8.69 14.97 11.45
C ASP A 71 -8.28 15.06 9.97
N ARG A 72 -7.00 15.35 9.74
CA ARG A 72 -6.41 15.41 8.38
C ARG A 72 -6.39 14.04 7.72
N GLU A 73 -6.06 13.00 8.48
CA GLU A 73 -6.07 11.62 8.02
C GLU A 73 -7.48 11.17 7.63
N LYS A 74 -8.47 11.41 8.49
CA LYS A 74 -9.89 11.15 8.21
C LYS A 74 -10.36 11.87 6.95
N PHE A 75 -10.03 13.16 6.82
CA PHE A 75 -10.35 13.94 5.62
C PHE A 75 -9.72 13.34 4.36
N SER A 76 -8.43 12.98 4.43
CA SER A 76 -7.69 12.41 3.30
C SER A 76 -8.25 11.05 2.89
N ARG A 77 -8.62 10.18 3.83
CA ARG A 77 -9.25 8.89 3.55
C ARG A 77 -10.59 9.07 2.84
N ASN A 78 -11.45 9.92 3.38
CA ASN A 78 -12.78 10.16 2.82
C ASN A 78 -12.74 10.90 1.48
N ALA A 79 -11.67 11.64 1.17
CA ALA A 79 -11.53 12.37 -0.08
C ALA A 79 -11.54 11.47 -1.33
N MET A 80 -11.12 10.20 -1.23
CA MET A 80 -11.27 9.23 -2.32
C MET A 80 -12.74 9.10 -2.73
N TYR A 81 -13.64 9.07 -1.75
CA TYR A 81 -15.07 9.06 -2.00
C TYR A 81 -15.59 10.46 -2.34
N ASP A 82 -15.37 11.44 -1.47
CA ASP A 82 -15.99 12.76 -1.56
C ASP A 82 -15.54 13.61 -2.74
N GLN A 83 -14.28 13.48 -3.16
CA GLN A 83 -13.70 14.33 -4.21
C GLN A 83 -13.61 13.65 -5.58
N VAL A 84 -13.79 12.33 -5.65
CA VAL A 84 -13.66 11.58 -6.91
C VAL A 84 -15.00 10.98 -7.32
N VAL A 85 -15.59 10.13 -6.47
CA VAL A 85 -16.75 9.29 -6.84
C VAL A 85 -17.94 10.11 -7.39
N PRO A 86 -18.37 11.24 -6.80
CA PRO A 86 -19.46 12.06 -7.33
C PRO A 86 -19.23 12.63 -8.75
N TYR A 87 -17.97 12.74 -9.15
CA TYR A 87 -17.56 13.37 -10.40
C TYR A 87 -17.30 12.36 -11.52
N LEU A 88 -17.29 11.06 -11.22
CA LEU A 88 -17.17 10.01 -12.24
C LEU A 88 -18.40 9.99 -13.16
N LYS A 89 -18.18 9.72 -14.45
CA LYS A 89 -19.20 9.74 -15.51
C LYS A 89 -19.08 8.54 -16.44
N GLY A 90 -20.15 8.24 -17.17
CA GLY A 90 -20.18 7.16 -18.14
C GLY A 90 -19.85 5.81 -17.49
N ARG A 91 -18.93 5.05 -18.09
CA ARG A 91 -18.53 3.72 -17.59
C ARG A 91 -17.82 3.76 -16.23
N GLN A 92 -17.26 4.89 -15.84
CA GLN A 92 -16.59 5.08 -14.54
C GLN A 92 -17.56 5.41 -13.41
N ALA A 93 -18.80 5.82 -13.71
CA ALA A 93 -19.76 6.15 -12.68
C ALA A 93 -20.16 4.88 -11.91
N PRO A 94 -20.19 4.92 -10.56
CA PRO A 94 -20.53 3.76 -9.77
C PRO A 94 -22.01 3.39 -9.95
N ASN A 95 -22.29 2.10 -9.96
CA ASN A 95 -23.62 1.51 -9.98
C ASN A 95 -23.93 0.90 -8.60
N MET A 96 -25.21 0.80 -8.26
CA MET A 96 -25.63 0.14 -7.02
C MET A 96 -25.08 -1.29 -6.98
N GLY A 97 -24.38 -1.62 -5.90
CA GLY A 97 -23.74 -2.91 -5.70
C GLY A 97 -22.31 -3.02 -6.24
N ASP A 98 -21.77 -2.01 -6.93
CA ASP A 98 -20.37 -2.00 -7.34
C ASP A 98 -19.47 -2.13 -6.11
N VAL A 99 -18.50 -3.04 -6.16
CA VAL A 99 -17.57 -3.27 -5.06
C VAL A 99 -16.63 -2.08 -4.93
N ILE A 100 -16.52 -1.53 -3.73
CA ILE A 100 -15.54 -0.51 -3.36
C ILE A 100 -14.55 -1.15 -2.42
N LEU A 101 -13.30 -1.20 -2.86
CA LEU A 101 -12.17 -1.66 -2.07
C LEU A 101 -11.34 -0.44 -1.65
N VAL A 102 -11.11 -0.30 -0.35
CA VAL A 102 -10.25 0.72 0.24
C VAL A 102 -8.99 0.03 0.73
N SER A 103 -7.86 0.38 0.11
CA SER A 103 -6.59 -0.32 0.27
C SER A 103 -5.43 0.68 0.26
N ASP A 104 -4.42 0.42 1.08
CA ASP A 104 -3.13 1.08 0.93
C ASP A 104 -2.36 0.48 -0.26
N VAL A 105 -1.36 1.20 -0.78
CA VAL A 105 -0.64 0.78 -2.01
C VAL A 105 0.23 -0.46 -1.81
N ASP A 106 0.56 -0.80 -0.56
CA ASP A 106 1.33 -1.99 -0.17
C ASP A 106 0.43 -3.17 0.24
N GLU A 107 -0.89 -3.02 0.14
CA GLU A 107 -1.91 -4.05 0.35
C GLU A 107 -2.38 -4.58 -1.02
N ILE A 108 -2.19 -5.88 -1.26
CA ILE A 108 -2.43 -6.54 -2.55
C ILE A 108 -3.49 -7.64 -2.35
N PRO A 109 -4.78 -7.38 -2.56
CA PRO A 109 -5.79 -8.41 -2.64
C PRO A 109 -5.47 -9.50 -3.63
N ARG A 110 -5.74 -10.74 -3.23
CA ARG A 110 -5.55 -11.90 -4.10
C ARG A 110 -6.56 -11.86 -5.25
N PRO A 111 -6.21 -12.30 -6.47
CA PRO A 111 -7.17 -12.40 -7.57
C PRO A 111 -8.42 -13.20 -7.21
N SER A 112 -8.27 -14.31 -6.47
CA SER A 112 -9.40 -15.12 -5.98
C SER A 112 -10.35 -14.33 -5.06
N THR A 113 -9.80 -13.44 -4.22
CA THR A 113 -10.59 -12.55 -3.37
C THR A 113 -11.39 -11.56 -4.20
N LEU A 114 -10.75 -10.93 -5.20
CA LEU A 114 -11.42 -9.98 -6.09
C LEU A 114 -12.54 -10.66 -6.91
N ILE A 115 -12.30 -11.88 -7.39
CA ILE A 115 -13.31 -12.70 -8.06
C ILE A 115 -14.47 -13.01 -7.11
N ALA A 116 -14.19 -13.39 -5.86
CA ALA A 116 -15.23 -13.66 -4.87
C ALA A 116 -16.08 -12.40 -4.57
N LEU A 117 -15.43 -11.24 -4.35
CA LEU A 117 -16.13 -9.97 -4.10
C LEU A 117 -17.04 -9.58 -5.28
N ARG A 118 -16.59 -9.81 -6.52
CA ARG A 118 -17.36 -9.51 -7.73
C ARG A 118 -18.59 -10.40 -7.89
N ASN A 119 -18.52 -11.66 -7.47
CA ASN A 119 -19.53 -12.67 -7.80
C ASN A 119 -20.42 -13.09 -6.62
N CYS A 120 -20.05 -12.77 -5.39
CA CYS A 120 -20.77 -13.18 -4.19
C CYS A 120 -21.38 -11.99 -3.45
N LYS A 121 -22.47 -12.24 -2.71
CA LYS A 121 -22.98 -11.27 -1.72
C LYS A 121 -22.08 -11.30 -0.49
N PHE A 122 -21.73 -10.13 0.02
CA PHE A 122 -20.99 -9.98 1.27
C PHE A 122 -21.60 -8.87 2.14
N PRO A 123 -21.32 -8.85 3.45
CA PRO A 123 -21.81 -7.81 4.35
C PRO A 123 -21.31 -6.42 3.98
N LYS A 124 -21.99 -5.38 4.48
CA LYS A 124 -21.72 -4.00 4.10
C LYS A 124 -20.32 -3.53 4.50
N LYS A 125 -19.79 -4.02 5.63
CA LYS A 125 -18.40 -3.81 6.05
C LYS A 125 -17.66 -5.14 6.12
N LEU A 126 -16.74 -5.39 5.20
CA LEU A 126 -15.94 -6.60 5.17
C LEU A 126 -14.45 -6.27 5.35
N SER A 127 -13.83 -6.87 6.37
CA SER A 127 -12.36 -6.83 6.52
C SER A 127 -11.73 -8.00 5.76
N LEU A 128 -10.74 -7.68 4.92
CA LEU A 128 -9.96 -8.62 4.15
C LEU A 128 -8.61 -8.79 4.86
N HIS A 129 -8.45 -9.85 5.64
CA HIS A 129 -7.20 -10.05 6.38
C HIS A 129 -6.06 -10.47 5.45
N SER A 130 -4.96 -9.75 5.56
CA SER A 130 -3.73 -9.97 4.80
C SER A 130 -2.75 -10.85 5.57
N ASP A 131 -2.04 -11.68 4.80
CA ASP A 131 -0.76 -12.23 5.25
C ASP A 131 0.27 -11.09 5.20
N MET A 132 0.75 -10.66 6.37
CA MET A 132 1.65 -9.51 6.50
C MET A 132 3.12 -9.93 6.43
N TYR A 133 3.86 -9.24 5.57
CA TYR A 133 5.26 -9.42 5.30
C TYR A 133 6.03 -8.11 5.55
N TYR A 134 7.32 -8.25 5.84
CA TYR A 134 8.19 -7.14 6.20
C TYR A 134 9.48 -7.18 5.38
N TYR A 135 9.85 -6.06 4.76
CA TYR A 135 11.05 -5.90 3.91
C TYR A 135 11.10 -6.72 2.61
N GLY A 136 10.33 -7.80 2.53
CA GLY A 136 10.16 -8.72 1.42
C GLY A 136 9.32 -9.91 1.88
N PHE A 137 9.10 -10.88 0.99
CA PHE A 137 8.30 -12.08 1.26
C PHE A 137 9.06 -13.18 2.04
N GLN A 138 10.27 -12.89 2.51
CA GLN A 138 11.04 -13.76 3.40
C GLN A 138 10.61 -13.64 4.87
N TRP A 139 10.08 -12.49 5.31
CA TRP A 139 9.76 -12.26 6.72
C TRP A 139 8.27 -12.08 6.91
N ARG A 140 7.59 -13.13 7.39
CA ARG A 140 6.15 -13.08 7.67
C ARG A 140 5.89 -12.73 9.12
N LYS A 141 5.06 -11.73 9.37
CA LYS A 141 4.67 -11.35 10.73
C LYS A 141 3.90 -12.47 11.41
N ARG A 142 4.13 -12.66 12.71
CA ARG A 142 3.26 -13.46 13.58
C ARG A 142 1.97 -12.69 13.86
N GLY A 143 0.87 -13.19 13.31
CA GLY A 143 -0.44 -12.54 13.34
C GLY A 143 -0.87 -12.03 11.96
N ASP A 144 -2.09 -11.51 11.89
CA ASP A 144 -2.69 -11.00 10.67
C ASP A 144 -2.74 -9.47 10.64
N TRP A 145 -3.04 -8.94 9.45
CA TRP A 145 -3.32 -7.53 9.20
C TRP A 145 -4.74 -7.39 8.69
N ALA A 146 -5.62 -6.72 9.44
CA ALA A 146 -7.08 -6.73 9.20
C ALA A 146 -7.58 -5.85 8.04
N PHE A 147 -6.68 -5.53 7.10
CA PHE A 147 -6.91 -4.68 5.93
C PHE A 147 -6.34 -5.38 4.67
N PRO A 148 -6.84 -5.06 3.46
CA PRO A 148 -7.74 -3.96 3.10
C PRO A 148 -9.21 -4.18 3.49
N GLN A 149 -10.06 -3.21 3.18
CA GLN A 149 -11.48 -3.26 3.51
C GLN A 149 -12.37 -3.11 2.28
N ALA A 150 -13.47 -3.83 2.27
CA ALA A 150 -14.46 -3.79 1.20
C ALA A 150 -15.84 -3.35 1.71
N THR A 151 -16.50 -2.56 0.88
CA THR A 151 -17.94 -2.25 0.92
C THR A 151 -18.46 -2.37 -0.51
N TYR A 152 -19.74 -2.08 -0.71
CA TYR A 152 -20.31 -1.83 -2.03
C TYR A 152 -20.95 -0.44 -2.07
N TYR A 153 -21.09 0.10 -3.28
CA TYR A 153 -21.78 1.35 -3.53
C TYR A 153 -23.29 1.17 -3.28
N ASP A 154 -23.84 2.04 -2.42
CA ASP A 154 -25.22 2.02 -1.94
C ASP A 154 -25.80 3.44 -1.94
N GLY A 155 -25.45 4.23 -2.97
CA GLY A 155 -25.84 5.62 -3.11
C GLY A 155 -25.41 6.46 -1.90
N ASN A 156 -26.37 7.18 -1.31
CA ASN A 156 -26.13 8.02 -0.12
C ASN A 156 -25.80 7.20 1.14
N ASN A 157 -26.07 5.90 1.15
CA ASN A 157 -25.82 5.02 2.29
C ASN A 157 -24.47 4.30 2.19
N THR A 158 -23.66 4.57 1.16
CA THR A 158 -22.33 3.96 1.01
C THR A 158 -21.45 4.27 2.23
N VAL A 159 -20.80 3.24 2.79
CA VAL A 159 -19.89 3.43 3.91
C VAL A 159 -18.64 4.16 3.43
N ARG A 160 -18.25 5.21 4.16
CA ARG A 160 -17.09 6.02 3.80
C ARG A 160 -15.78 5.31 4.14
N PRO A 161 -14.68 5.60 3.42
CA PRO A 161 -13.38 4.98 3.65
C PRO A 161 -12.88 5.02 5.10
N ASP A 162 -13.03 6.16 5.80
CA ASP A 162 -12.62 6.25 7.20
C ASP A 162 -13.51 5.41 8.12
N ASP A 163 -14.83 5.42 7.90
CA ASP A 163 -15.79 4.67 8.70
C ASP A 163 -15.63 3.15 8.57
N LEU A 164 -15.13 2.68 7.42
CA LEU A 164 -14.77 1.27 7.22
C LEU A 164 -13.67 0.83 8.17
N ARG A 165 -12.69 1.69 8.50
CA ARG A 165 -11.50 1.32 9.30
C ARG A 165 -11.81 0.87 10.72
N TRP A 166 -12.97 1.23 11.27
CA TRP A 166 -13.27 1.06 12.68
C TRP A 166 -14.01 -0.22 13.04
N THR A 167 -14.78 -0.79 12.10
CA THR A 167 -15.69 -1.91 12.38
C THR A 167 -15.84 -2.78 11.15
N ALA A 168 -15.99 -4.10 11.37
CA ALA A 168 -16.31 -5.05 10.32
C ALA A 168 -17.52 -5.88 10.74
N ASP A 169 -18.42 -6.16 9.79
CA ASP A 169 -19.56 -7.06 9.99
C ASP A 169 -19.13 -8.53 9.77
N ALA A 170 -18.07 -8.75 8.98
CA ALA A 170 -17.46 -10.04 8.75
C ALA A 170 -15.97 -9.91 8.39
N HIS A 171 -15.28 -11.06 8.43
CA HIS A 171 -13.86 -11.17 8.16
C HIS A 171 -13.61 -12.26 7.12
N LEU A 172 -12.82 -11.94 6.09
CA LEU A 172 -12.30 -12.91 5.13
C LEU A 172 -10.80 -13.06 5.36
N TYR A 173 -10.37 -14.27 5.72
CA TYR A 173 -8.96 -14.54 6.03
C TYR A 173 -8.16 -14.96 4.81
N ARG A 174 -6.84 -14.66 4.82
CA ARG A 174 -5.91 -14.89 3.71
C ARG A 174 -6.42 -14.27 2.41
N ALA A 175 -7.04 -13.10 2.52
CA ALA A 175 -7.70 -12.42 1.42
C ALA A 175 -6.72 -11.58 0.58
N ALA A 176 -5.60 -11.19 1.17
CA ALA A 176 -4.63 -10.28 0.58
C ALA A 176 -3.21 -10.59 1.08
N TRP A 177 -2.23 -9.97 0.45
CA TRP A 177 -0.88 -9.82 0.96
C TRP A 177 -0.67 -8.38 1.41
N HIS A 178 0.11 -8.16 2.46
CA HIS A 178 0.59 -6.83 2.85
C HIS A 178 2.10 -6.87 2.95
N CYS A 179 2.81 -6.04 2.18
CA CYS A 179 4.28 -6.03 2.18
C CYS A 179 4.81 -4.69 2.69
N SER A 180 4.96 -4.56 4.01
CA SER A 180 5.39 -3.32 4.62
C SER A 180 6.91 -3.15 4.50
N TYR A 181 7.35 -1.94 4.15
CA TYR A 181 8.76 -1.59 3.91
C TYR A 181 9.45 -2.44 2.83
N CYS A 182 8.70 -2.97 1.86
CA CYS A 182 9.26 -3.70 0.73
C CYS A 182 9.78 -2.74 -0.36
N PHE A 183 10.81 -1.96 -0.03
CA PHE A 183 11.40 -0.93 -0.89
C PHE A 183 12.71 -1.35 -1.52
N SER A 184 13.02 -0.82 -2.71
CA SER A 184 14.22 -1.18 -3.45
C SER A 184 15.46 -0.39 -3.02
N THR A 185 15.30 0.70 -2.26
CA THR A 185 16.40 1.58 -1.82
C THR A 185 16.34 1.93 -0.34
N ILE A 186 17.50 2.18 0.27
CA ILE A 186 17.58 2.72 1.65
C ILE A 186 16.92 4.11 1.72
N GLY A 187 17.07 4.92 0.66
CA GLY A 187 16.43 6.23 0.57
C GLY A 187 14.90 6.20 0.75
N GLU A 188 14.22 5.13 0.29
CA GLU A 188 12.78 4.96 0.48
C GLU A 188 12.40 4.62 1.92
N PHE A 189 13.20 3.81 2.62
CA PHE A 189 13.03 3.53 4.04
C PHE A 189 13.09 4.83 4.85
N VAL A 190 14.17 5.59 4.70
CA VAL A 190 14.37 6.87 5.40
C VAL A 190 13.24 7.85 5.09
N LYS A 191 12.77 7.89 3.85
CA LYS A 191 11.66 8.75 3.43
C LYS A 191 10.31 8.33 4.03
N LYS A 192 10.01 7.03 4.14
CA LYS A 192 8.80 6.55 4.83
C LYS A 192 8.87 6.88 6.32
N LEU A 193 10.01 6.65 6.96
CA LEU A 193 10.25 7.01 8.37
C LEU A 193 9.98 8.51 8.64
N ASN A 194 10.44 9.39 7.76
CA ASN A 194 10.25 10.84 7.92
C ASN A 194 8.81 11.31 7.66
N SER A 195 8.01 10.56 6.90
CA SER A 195 6.66 10.97 6.49
C SER A 195 5.53 10.27 7.25
N PHE A 196 5.87 9.39 8.19
CA PHE A 196 4.92 8.61 8.97
C PHE A 196 4.13 9.48 9.98
N SER A 197 2.86 9.14 10.18
CA SER A 197 1.93 9.89 11.06
C SER A 197 2.31 9.78 12.55
N HIS A 198 3.04 8.74 12.94
CA HIS A 198 3.62 8.55 14.27
C HIS A 198 4.96 9.28 14.41
N ALA A 199 4.91 10.60 14.63
CA ALA A 199 6.10 11.45 14.73
C ALA A 199 7.09 11.00 15.82
N GLU A 200 6.61 10.30 16.85
CA GLU A 200 7.41 9.75 17.96
C GLU A 200 8.42 8.67 17.53
N LEU A 201 8.18 8.02 16.39
CA LEU A 201 9.04 6.98 15.83
C LEU A 201 10.11 7.53 14.87
N ASN A 202 10.11 8.84 14.59
CA ASN A 202 11.07 9.49 13.71
C ASN A 202 12.37 9.83 14.46
N ARG A 203 13.18 8.82 14.78
CA ARG A 203 14.48 8.97 15.47
C ARG A 203 15.64 8.73 14.52
N GLU A 204 16.72 9.50 14.66
CA GLU A 204 17.93 9.35 13.83
C GLU A 204 18.55 7.96 13.93
N THR A 205 18.41 7.29 15.08
CA THR A 205 18.90 5.92 15.26
C THR A 205 18.31 4.96 14.22
N PHE A 206 17.02 5.07 13.92
CA PHE A 206 16.33 4.21 12.95
C PHE A 206 16.62 4.55 11.49
N LYS A 207 17.40 5.62 11.25
CA LYS A 207 17.81 6.06 9.90
C LYS A 207 19.25 5.64 9.57
N ASP A 208 19.95 5.02 10.51
CA ASP A 208 21.29 4.51 10.27
C ASP A 208 21.25 3.36 9.27
N THR A 209 22.03 3.48 8.18
CA THR A 209 22.06 2.50 7.10
C THR A 209 22.48 1.11 7.58
N HIS A 210 23.44 1.02 8.52
CA HIS A 210 23.90 -0.27 9.02
C HIS A 210 22.81 -0.95 9.85
N GLN A 211 22.09 -0.19 10.67
CA GLN A 211 20.94 -0.69 11.40
C GLN A 211 19.83 -1.15 10.45
N ILE A 212 19.48 -0.36 9.42
CA ILE A 212 18.46 -0.75 8.44
C ILE A 212 18.86 -2.07 7.74
N LEU A 213 20.11 -2.18 7.29
CA LEU A 213 20.62 -3.40 6.67
C LEU A 213 20.50 -4.59 7.61
N GLN A 214 20.97 -4.47 8.85
CA GLN A 214 20.88 -5.54 9.83
C GLN A 214 19.42 -5.96 10.06
N HIS A 215 18.53 -5.00 10.30
CA HIS A 215 17.12 -5.30 10.56
C HIS A 215 16.44 -5.99 9.37
N VAL A 216 16.72 -5.53 8.15
CA VAL A 216 16.18 -6.11 6.91
C VAL A 216 16.65 -7.55 6.71
N ARG A 217 17.93 -7.82 6.98
CA ARG A 217 18.55 -9.14 6.82
C ARG A 217 18.20 -10.12 7.92
N ASP A 218 17.92 -9.62 9.12
CA ASP A 218 17.64 -10.46 10.31
C ASP A 218 16.15 -10.56 10.64
N GLY A 219 15.29 -9.86 9.89
CA GLY A 219 13.83 -9.87 10.12
C GLY A 219 13.40 -9.15 11.39
N ILE A 220 14.17 -8.16 11.83
CA ILE A 220 13.91 -7.41 13.06
C ILE A 220 12.98 -6.23 12.76
N ASP A 221 11.99 -6.00 13.62
CA ASP A 221 11.11 -4.82 13.53
C ASP A 221 11.93 -3.53 13.42
N LEU A 222 11.60 -2.67 12.47
CA LEU A 222 12.37 -1.46 12.17
C LEU A 222 12.45 -0.52 13.38
N TYR A 223 11.46 -0.58 14.26
CA TYR A 223 11.32 0.29 15.42
C TYR A 223 11.65 -0.41 16.74
N ASN A 224 12.08 -1.68 16.72
CA ASN A 224 12.29 -2.51 17.91
C ASN A 224 11.07 -2.55 18.86
N ARG A 225 9.86 -2.62 18.30
CA ARG A 225 8.63 -2.67 19.11
C ARG A 225 8.44 -4.05 19.73
N ASP A 226 8.11 -4.08 21.02
CA ASP A 226 7.79 -5.32 21.71
C ASP A 226 6.56 -6.00 21.07
N GLY A 227 6.68 -7.30 20.81
CA GLY A 227 5.61 -8.12 20.22
C GLY A 227 5.56 -8.14 18.68
N GLU A 228 6.34 -7.30 18.01
CA GLU A 228 6.50 -7.34 16.55
C GLU A 228 7.54 -8.41 16.18
N GLN A 229 7.06 -9.60 15.83
CA GLN A 229 7.89 -10.76 15.53
C GLN A 229 7.62 -11.26 14.12
N TYR A 230 8.68 -11.67 13.42
CA TYR A 230 8.62 -12.14 12.05
C TYR A 230 9.31 -13.49 11.94
N ASP A 231 8.66 -14.43 11.26
CA ASP A 231 9.20 -15.74 10.93
C ASP A 231 9.80 -15.72 9.53
N ARG A 232 11.01 -16.25 9.40
CA ARG A 232 11.66 -16.46 8.10
C ARG A 232 10.96 -17.57 7.33
N ILE A 233 10.66 -17.34 6.06
CA ILE A 233 10.12 -18.34 5.13
C ILE A 233 11.11 -18.50 3.99
N GLU A 234 11.77 -19.67 3.97
CA GLU A 234 12.60 -20.07 2.83
C GLU A 234 11.72 -20.44 1.64
N ASP A 235 12.13 -20.03 0.44
CA ASP A 235 11.48 -20.37 -0.84
C ASP A 235 9.96 -20.17 -0.83
N ASN A 236 9.51 -19.04 -0.29
CA ASN A 236 8.09 -18.76 -0.10
C ASN A 236 7.30 -18.85 -1.43
N PRO A 237 6.37 -19.81 -1.58
CA PRO A 237 5.56 -19.92 -2.79
C PRO A 237 4.39 -18.91 -2.83
N ASP A 238 4.03 -18.34 -1.68
CA ASP A 238 2.87 -17.49 -1.48
C ASP A 238 3.20 -16.00 -1.68
N VAL A 239 3.60 -15.67 -2.90
CA VAL A 239 3.95 -14.32 -3.37
C VAL A 239 3.06 -13.95 -4.56
N PRO A 240 2.68 -12.66 -4.75
CA PRO A 240 1.98 -12.21 -5.96
C PRO A 240 2.64 -12.68 -7.25
N ASP A 241 1.84 -13.25 -8.16
CA ASP A 241 2.33 -13.79 -9.43
C ASP A 241 2.96 -12.71 -10.31
N PHE A 242 2.42 -11.48 -10.27
CA PHE A 242 3.05 -10.35 -10.97
C PHE A 242 4.50 -10.13 -10.53
N LEU A 243 4.81 -10.27 -9.24
CA LEU A 243 6.17 -10.13 -8.74
C LEU A 243 7.04 -11.30 -9.21
N LYS A 244 6.51 -12.52 -9.25
CA LYS A 244 7.23 -13.72 -9.71
C LYS A 244 7.60 -13.62 -11.19
N GLU A 245 6.66 -13.17 -12.01
CA GLU A 245 6.84 -12.97 -13.45
C GLU A 245 7.86 -11.85 -13.76
N ASN A 246 8.04 -10.93 -12.82
CA ASN A 246 8.96 -9.79 -12.95
C ASN A 246 10.14 -9.90 -11.95
N LYS A 247 10.55 -11.13 -11.59
CA LYS A 247 11.49 -11.38 -10.49
C LYS A 247 12.80 -10.59 -10.61
N GLU A 248 13.36 -10.44 -11.81
CA GLU A 248 14.60 -9.68 -12.03
C GLU A 248 14.49 -8.23 -11.54
N LYS A 249 13.37 -7.57 -11.83
CA LYS A 249 13.11 -6.19 -11.41
C LYS A 249 12.84 -6.07 -9.92
N TYR A 250 12.25 -7.10 -9.32
CA TYR A 250 11.82 -7.11 -7.92
C TYR A 250 12.66 -8.01 -7.04
N LEU A 251 13.91 -8.34 -7.40
CA LEU A 251 14.71 -9.34 -6.69
C LEU A 251 14.76 -9.11 -5.17
N TYR A 252 14.87 -7.86 -4.75
CA TYR A 252 14.90 -7.43 -3.35
C TYR A 252 13.65 -7.80 -2.54
N VAL A 253 12.49 -8.06 -3.17
CA VAL A 253 11.30 -8.53 -2.43
C VAL A 253 11.34 -10.03 -2.16
N PHE A 254 12.17 -10.78 -2.89
CA PHE A 254 12.32 -12.22 -2.75
C PHE A 254 13.54 -12.60 -1.92
N ASP A 255 14.59 -11.78 -1.99
CA ASP A 255 15.87 -12.07 -1.38
C ASP A 255 16.50 -10.80 -0.81
N ARG A 256 16.75 -10.82 0.49
CA ARG A 256 17.45 -9.80 1.28
C ARG A 256 18.75 -10.33 1.87
N ASP A 257 19.15 -11.56 1.57
CA ASP A 257 20.29 -12.20 2.20
C ASP A 257 21.66 -11.58 1.87
N PRO A 258 21.91 -11.02 0.67
CA PRO A 258 23.19 -10.39 0.34
C PRO A 258 23.61 -9.27 1.33
N GLU A 259 24.89 -8.92 1.36
CA GLU A 259 25.40 -7.93 2.32
C GLU A 259 24.73 -6.56 2.22
N ASN A 260 24.42 -6.16 1.00
CA ASN A 260 23.68 -4.94 0.69
C ASN A 260 22.15 -5.13 0.74
N ALA A 261 21.66 -6.29 1.19
CA ALA A 261 20.25 -6.68 1.21
C ALA A 261 19.49 -6.45 -0.12
N ASN A 262 20.20 -6.56 -1.25
CA ASN A 262 19.70 -6.25 -2.60
C ASN A 262 19.14 -4.82 -2.75
N PHE A 263 19.58 -3.87 -1.93
CA PHE A 263 19.28 -2.45 -2.13
C PHE A 263 19.99 -1.90 -3.37
N LEU A 264 19.22 -1.28 -4.28
CA LEU A 264 19.73 -0.78 -5.56
C LEU A 264 20.71 0.39 -5.40
N ASP A 265 20.54 1.20 -4.35
CA ASP A 265 21.41 2.32 -4.01
C ASP A 265 22.66 1.92 -3.20
N MET A 266 22.85 0.61 -2.98
CA MET A 266 23.98 0.01 -2.26
C MET A 266 24.73 -1.02 -3.13
N GLN A 267 24.47 -1.05 -4.44
CA GLN A 267 25.27 -1.86 -5.36
C GLN A 267 26.61 -1.18 -5.60
N GLU A 268 27.72 -1.91 -5.45
CA GLU A 268 29.04 -1.40 -5.83
C GLU A 268 29.05 -1.09 -7.35
N PRO A 269 29.74 -0.02 -7.79
CA PRO A 269 29.90 0.23 -9.20
C PRO A 269 30.57 -1.00 -9.83
N THR A 270 29.93 -1.59 -10.84
CA THR A 270 30.58 -2.61 -11.65
C THR A 270 31.79 -1.96 -12.32
N ASP A 271 33.00 -2.38 -11.96
CA ASP A 271 34.23 -2.00 -12.65
C ASP A 271 34.04 -2.26 -14.15
N SER A 272 33.96 -1.18 -14.92
CA SER A 272 33.88 -1.18 -16.40
C SER A 272 35.26 -0.94 -17.00
#